data_AF-A0A841KRD1-F1
#
_entry.id   AF-A0A841KRD1-F1
#
_cell.length_a   1.000
_cell.length_b   1.000
_cell.length_c   1.000
_cell.angle_alpha   90.00
_cell.angle_beta   90.00
_cell.angle_gamma   90.00
#
_symmetry.space_group_name_H-M   'P 1'
#
loop_
_entity.id
_entity.type
_entity.pdbx_description
1 polymer ?
#
loop_
_entity_poly.entity_id
_entity_poly.type
_entity_poly.pdbx_seq_one_letter_code
_entity_poly.pdbx_strand_id
1 'polypeptide(L)' 'MKYVTYIIIGFLTFWIVEFLSINVGQSLGAGTYEIGIVVSAISILCSLVVVCTLIIVDTIKSHTHIK' A
#
# COMPACT_ATOMS: atom_id res chain seq x y z
N MET A 1 -5.16 -17.67 -9.87
CA MET A 1 -3.93 -17.05 -9.31
C MET A 1 -3.98 -15.52 -9.21
N LYS A 2 -4.98 -14.81 -9.74
CA LYS A 2 -5.04 -13.33 -9.71
C LYS A 2 -5.01 -12.71 -8.30
N TYR A 3 -5.78 -13.26 -7.36
CA TYR A 3 -5.84 -12.76 -5.99
C TYR A 3 -4.50 -12.86 -5.24
N VAL A 4 -3.72 -13.91 -5.51
CA VAL A 4 -2.37 -14.08 -4.93
C VAL A 4 -1.44 -12.97 -5.44
N THR A 5 -1.54 -12.62 -6.72
CA THR A 5 -0.79 -11.49 -7.31
C THR A 5 -1.15 -10.16 -6.66
N TYR A 6 -2.42 -9.90 -6.38
CA TYR A 6 -2.84 -8.66 -5.71
C TYR A 6 -2.33 -8.56 -4.28
N ILE A 7 -2.31 -9.68 -3.54
CA ILE A 7 -1.75 -9.73 -2.19
C ILE A 7 -0.24 -9.47 -2.20
N ILE A 8 0.49 -10.05 -3.17
CA ILE A 8 1.93 -9.80 -3.32
C ILE A 8 2.21 -8.33 -3.65
N ILE A 9 1.42 -7.72 -4.54
CA ILE A 9 1.56 -6.29 -4.88
C ILE A 9 1.26 -5.42 -3.66
N GLY A 10 0.22 -5.73 -2.89
CA GLY A 10 -0.11 -5.04 -1.64
C GLY A 10 1.00 -5.13 -0.60
N PHE A 11 1.64 -6.30 -0.47
CA PHE A 11 2.77 -6.51 0.44
C PHE A 11 4.03 -5.74 0.00
N LEU A 12 4.31 -5.70 -1.31
CA LEU A 12 5.40 -4.90 -1.87
C LEU A 12 5.18 -3.39 -1.65
N THR A 13 3.95 -2.91 -1.88
CA THR A 13 3.60 -1.50 -1.64
C THR A 13 3.72 -1.13 -0.16
N PHE A 14 3.31 -2.03 0.75
CA PHE A 14 3.52 -1.83 2.19
C PHE A 14 4.98 -1.55 2.53
N TRP A 15 5.91 -2.40 2.09
CA TRP A 15 7.34 -2.23 2.40
C TRP A 15 7.95 -0.96 1.79
N ILE A 16 7.56 -0.61 0.56
CA ILE A 16 8.06 0.60 -0.11
C ILE A 16 7.58 1.85 0.64
N VAL A 17 6.31 1.89 1.03
CA VAL A 17 5.71 3.02 1.74
C VAL A 17 6.28 3.13 3.16
N GLU A 18 6.48 2.01 3.85
CA GLU A 18 7.10 1.95 5.18
C GLU A 18 8.50 2.59 5.12
N PHE A 19 9.32 2.14 4.17
CA PHE A 19 10.68 2.63 4.00
C PHE A 19 10.72 4.13 3.66
N LEU A 20 9.90 4.57 2.70
CA LEU A 20 9.84 5.98 2.31
C LEU A 20 9.42 6.86 3.50
N SER A 21 8.38 6.44 4.20
CA SER A 21 7.80 7.20 5.31
C SER A 21 8.75 7.30 6.51
N ILE A 22 9.52 6.26 6.82
CA ILE A 22 10.56 6.32 7.86
C ILE A 22 11.64 7.35 7.48
N ASN A 23 12.13 7.32 6.24
CA ASN A 23 13.15 8.27 5.77
C ASN A 23 12.63 9.72 5.78
N VAL A 24 11.38 9.94 5.35
CA VAL A 24 10.75 11.27 5.39
C VAL A 24 10.54 11.73 6.83
N GLY A 25 10.06 10.86 7.72
CA GLY A 25 9.88 11.17 9.14
C GLY A 25 11.20 11.55 9.83
N GLN A 26 12.28 10.83 9.53
CA GLN A 26 13.62 11.16 10.02
C GLN A 26 14.13 12.49 9.46
N SER A 27 13.90 12.77 8.17
CA SER A 27 14.27 14.05 7.55
C SER A 27 13.52 15.24 8.14
N LEU A 28 12.31 15.02 8.69
CA LEU A 28 11.50 16.06 9.33
C LEU A 28 11.85 16.26 10.83
N GLY A 29 12.82 15.50 11.35
CA GLY A 29 13.26 15.61 12.75
C GLY A 29 12.30 15.00 13.77
N ALA A 30 11.35 14.16 13.34
CA ALA A 30 10.46 13.49 14.26
C ALA A 30 11.19 12.35 15.02
N GLY A 31 10.76 12.09 16.26
CA GLY A 31 11.34 11.03 17.08
C GLY A 31 10.99 9.64 16.53
N THR A 32 11.94 8.70 16.60
CA THR A 32 11.82 7.35 16.02
C THR A 32 10.57 6.59 16.49
N TYR A 33 10.15 6.83 17.73
CA TYR A 33 8.98 6.20 18.34
C TYR A 33 7.65 6.69 17.73
N GLU A 34 7.49 7.99 17.53
CA GLU A 34 6.24 8.54 16.99
C GLU A 34 6.11 8.30 15.49
N ILE A 35 7.23 8.32 14.76
CA ILE A 35 7.26 7.98 13.33
C ILE A 35 6.80 6.54 13.12
N GLY A 36 7.33 5.58 13.90
CA GLY A 36 7.04 4.16 13.69
C GLY A 36 5.54 3.83 13.71
N ILE A 37 4.82 4.34 14.70
CA ILE A 37 3.39 4.05 14.87
C ILE A 37 2.55 4.68 13.75
N VAL A 38 2.80 5.95 13.43
CA VAL A 38 2.04 6.68 12.41
C VAL A 38 2.33 6.11 11.02
N VAL A 39 3.60 5.81 10.73
CA VAL A 39 4.02 5.26 9.45
C VAL A 39 3.43 3.86 9.24
N SER A 40 3.53 2.96 10.21
CA SER A 40 2.94 1.62 10.05
C SER A 40 1.43 1.68 9.86
N ALA A 41 0.73 2.60 10.53
CA ALA A 41 -0.72 2.80 10.32
C ALA A 41 -1.04 3.27 8.88
N ILE A 42 -0.26 4.22 8.35
CA ILE A 42 -0.40 4.72 6.96
C ILE A 42 -0.09 3.61 5.96
N SER A 43 0.98 2.84 6.15
CA SER A 43 1.37 1.75 5.27
C SER A 43 0.30 0.65 5.20
N ILE A 44 -0.30 0.29 6.35
CA ILE A 44 -1.41 -0.69 6.40
C ILE A 44 -2.60 -0.17 5.57
N LEU A 45 -3.03 1.07 5.82
CA LEU A 45 -4.13 1.69 5.07
C LEU A 45 -3.84 1.74 3.57
N CYS A 46 -2.61 2.11 3.19
CA CYS A 46 -2.19 2.20 1.80
C CYS A 46 -2.26 0.84 1.10
N SER A 47 -1.75 -0.23 1.75
CA SER A 47 -1.80 -1.58 1.19
C SER A 47 -3.24 -2.06 0.94
N LEU A 48 -4.16 -1.72 1.86
CA LEU A 48 -5.56 -2.12 1.79
C LEU A 48 -6.28 -1.38 0.65
N VAL A 49 -6.02 -0.08 0.49
CA VAL A 49 -6.54 0.73 -0.62
C VAL A 49 -6.04 0.20 -1.96
N VAL A 50 -4.75 -0.16 -2.09
CA VAL A 50 -4.19 -0.72 -3.32
C VAL A 50 -4.88 -2.03 -3.70
N VAL A 51 -5.05 -2.95 -2.75
CA VAL A 51 -5.73 -4.24 -2.99
C VAL A 51 -7.19 -4.01 -3.41
N CYS A 52 -7.93 -3.16 -2.71
CA CYS A 52 -9.32 -2.83 -3.07
C CYS A 52 -9.41 -2.22 -4.47
N THR A 53 -8.50 -1.30 -4.81
CA THR A 53 -8.48 -0.65 -6.12
C THR A 53 -8.22 -1.66 -7.24
N LEU A 54 -7.29 -2.59 -7.06
CA LEU A 54 -7.00 -3.64 -8.04
C LEU A 54 -8.21 -4.57 -8.27
N ILE A 55 -8.95 -4.92 -7.21
CA ILE A 55 -10.18 -5.73 -7.31
C ILE A 55 -11.26 -4.96 -8.09
N ILE A 56 -11.44 -3.67 -7.79
CA ILE A 56 -12.42 -2.81 -8.48
C ILE A 56 -12.06 -2.70 -9.96
N VAL A 57 -10.79 -2.43 -10.28
CA VAL A 57 -10.30 -2.31 -11.66
C VAL A 57 -10.48 -3.63 -12.42
N ASP A 58 -10.16 -4.80 -11.83
CA ASP A 58 -10.38 -6.09 -12.50
C ASP A 58 -11.89 -6.36 -12.72
N THR A 59 -12.74 -5.96 -11.77
CA THR A 59 -14.20 -6.10 -11.88
C THR A 59 -14.78 -5.23 -13.00
N ILE A 60 -14.33 -3.98 -13.10
CA ILE A 60 -14.70 -3.06 -14.18
C ILE A 60 -14.21 -3.61 -15.52
N LYS A 61 -12.94 -4.02 -15.60
CA LYS A 61 -12.36 -4.59 -16.82
C LYS A 61 -13.13 -5.82 -17.29
N SER A 62 -13.58 -6.66 -16.36
CA SER A 62 -14.42 -7.84 -16.64
C SER A 62 -15.82 -7.47 -17.12
N HIS A 63 -16.43 -6.40 -16.61
CA HIS A 63 -17.78 -5.97 -17.02
C HIS A 63 -17.79 -5.15 -18.31
N THR A 64 -16.71 -4.43 -18.60
CA THR A 64 -16.64 -3.53 -19.77
C THR A 64 -16.00 -4.18 -21.01
N HIS A 65 -15.57 -5.45 -20.96
CA HIS A 65 -14.92 -6.14 -22.10
C HIS A 65 -13.71 -5.40 -22.70
N ILE A 66 -13.10 -4.46 -21.97
CA ILE A 66 -11.91 -3.74 -22.41
C ILE A 66 -10.70 -4.64 -22.13
N LYS A 67 -10.02 -5.08 -23.21
CA LYS A 67 -8.84 -5.95 -23.15
C LYS A 67 -7.67 -5.34 -22.40
#